data_AF-A0A7W4HKW5-F1
#
_entry.id   AF-A0A7W4HKW5-F1
#
_cell.length_a   1.000
_cell.length_b   1.000
_cell.length_c   1.000
_cell.angle_alpha   90.00
_cell.angle_beta   90.00
_cell.angle_gamma   90.00
#
_symmetry.space_group_name_H-M   'P 1'
#
loop_
_entity.id
_entity.type
_entity.pdbx_description
1 polymer ?
#
loop_
_entity_poly.entity_id
_entity_poly.type
_entity_poly.pdbx_seq_one_letter_code
_entity_poly.pdbx_strand_id
1 'polypeptide(L)'
;MGNGLKIRVFGALLTIFGLFAVYSTSIRKSFDQGITTIIVKNLDTVKAFNTFLDETIIKTTSEVIKKENQISLSELHLTTGDETKTTNESGAALLTEAPPQAQLPQLSTLDTDQFTETQLVGNGKQTVKIRDNYYYFSKQVRGLIASIIIAIILYFIPISWLKHKKIIWTMLIGVTLFQLLVFVPGVAGKYNTARGRVNLPGLPNMQPSEFFKIGYIFFMAYWISKKKAIIDTQKFLVQFASINAIVFLVLLCIPDFGTIFILALSATIMARYNGFSLKKIGILAGAALGILLVGSAIISLVSTKYSYALTRLTTFMTTDEETKKSQERGVGWQITQGLIAVGGGGLWGQGYGKGLQKMGYLPESHSDMIFDAFSEEIGFVGNLVLLSLYLGLFYNVLKGLSNVKDPYLQLVGVGLISLLTIQVFVHIGVNLQILPNTGLTLPFVSHGGTALMINFIELMLMYKIIQNR
;
A
#
# COMPACT_ATOMS: atom_id res chain seq x y z
N MET A 1 -29.72 -0.69 26.04
CA MET A 1 -29.37 -0.65 24.61
C MET A 1 -28.84 -2.00 24.17
N GLY A 2 -29.52 -2.72 23.27
CA GLY A 2 -29.09 -4.05 22.81
C GLY A 2 -27.78 -4.02 22.00
N ASN A 3 -27.01 -5.11 22.02
CA ASN A 3 -25.70 -5.19 21.35
C ASN A 3 -25.78 -4.84 19.86
N GLY A 4 -26.84 -5.24 19.16
CA GLY A 4 -27.06 -4.90 17.75
C GLY A 4 -27.19 -3.40 17.49
N LEU A 5 -27.87 -2.65 18.38
CA LEU A 5 -27.98 -1.20 18.26
C LEU A 5 -26.64 -0.51 18.51
N LYS A 6 -25.84 -1.01 19.46
CA LYS A 6 -24.48 -0.47 19.73
C LYS A 6 -23.57 -0.63 18.50
N ILE A 7 -23.60 -1.79 17.83
CA ILE A 7 -22.80 -2.04 16.61
C ILE A 7 -23.11 -1.00 15.52
N ARG A 8 -24.40 -0.70 15.29
CA ARG A 8 -24.82 0.33 14.34
C ARG A 8 -24.31 1.71 14.73
N VAL A 9 -24.40 2.06 16.01
CA VAL A 9 -23.93 3.37 16.52
C VAL A 9 -22.42 3.52 16.37
N PHE A 10 -21.62 2.53 16.79
CA PHE A 10 -20.17 2.60 16.63
C PHE A 10 -19.74 2.62 15.16
N GLY A 11 -20.39 1.84 14.29
CA GLY A 11 -20.13 1.89 12.84
C GLY A 11 -20.48 3.24 12.23
N ALA A 12 -21.59 3.86 12.65
CA ALA A 12 -21.98 5.20 12.20
C ALA A 12 -20.99 6.27 12.69
N LEU A 13 -20.59 6.22 13.96
CA LEU A 13 -19.60 7.14 14.53
C LEU A 13 -18.25 7.03 13.81
N LEU A 14 -17.76 5.80 13.55
CA LEU A 14 -16.55 5.58 12.76
C LEU A 14 -16.67 6.13 11.34
N THR A 15 -17.84 5.98 10.70
CA THR A 15 -18.07 6.51 9.36
C THR A 15 -18.10 8.03 9.34
N ILE A 16 -18.75 8.67 10.31
CA ILE A 16 -18.76 10.13 10.46
C ILE A 16 -17.34 10.66 10.68
N PHE A 17 -16.59 10.01 11.57
CA PHE A 17 -15.19 10.31 11.81
C PHE A 17 -14.37 10.16 10.51
N GLY A 18 -14.60 9.10 9.75
CA GLY A 18 -13.99 8.87 8.44
C GLY A 18 -14.31 9.94 7.41
N LEU A 19 -15.56 10.37 7.30
CA LEU A 19 -15.95 11.47 6.42
C LEU A 19 -15.23 12.76 6.79
N PHE A 20 -15.10 13.05 8.08
CA PHE A 20 -14.37 14.20 8.57
C PHE A 20 -12.87 14.09 8.26
N ALA A 21 -12.25 12.91 8.42
CA ALA A 21 -10.87 12.67 8.02
C ALA A 21 -10.65 12.85 6.50
N VAL A 22 -11.50 12.23 5.66
CA VAL A 22 -11.40 12.36 4.20
C VAL A 22 -11.65 13.79 3.75
N TYR A 23 -12.63 14.50 4.33
CA TYR A 23 -12.87 15.91 4.03
C TYR A 23 -11.63 16.75 4.33
N SER A 24 -11.05 16.58 5.52
CA SER A 24 -9.87 17.34 5.95
C SER A 24 -8.68 17.13 5.03
N THR A 25 -8.36 15.86 4.75
CA THR A 25 -7.26 15.46 3.87
C THR A 25 -7.50 15.88 2.42
N SER A 26 -8.76 16.03 2.00
CA SER A 26 -9.12 16.58 0.69
C SER A 26 -8.87 18.09 0.60
N ILE A 27 -9.04 18.83 1.71
CA ILE A 27 -8.73 20.27 1.76
C ILE A 27 -7.22 20.46 1.59
N ARG A 28 -6.81 20.71 0.35
CA ARG A 28 -5.60 21.46 0.04
C ARG A 28 -5.95 22.92 0.23
N LYS A 29 -5.57 23.46 1.38
CA LYS A 29 -5.76 24.87 1.70
C LYS A 29 -5.07 25.69 0.61
N SER A 30 -5.86 26.26 -0.30
CA SER A 30 -5.55 27.37 -1.20
C SER A 30 -4.06 27.77 -1.29
N PHE A 31 -3.25 26.94 -1.96
CA PHE A 31 -2.41 27.53 -3.00
C PHE A 31 -3.25 27.40 -4.27
N ASP A 32 -4.18 28.32 -4.40
CA ASP A 32 -4.66 28.76 -5.70
C ASP A 32 -3.48 29.43 -6.42
N GLN A 33 -2.46 28.63 -6.72
CA GLN A 33 -1.67 28.90 -7.90
C GLN A 33 -2.36 28.06 -8.95
N GLY A 34 -3.30 28.67 -9.67
CA GLY A 34 -3.37 28.41 -11.10
C GLY A 34 -1.98 28.64 -11.65
N ILE A 35 -1.10 27.63 -11.56
CA ILE A 35 0.22 27.66 -12.17
C ILE A 35 -0.11 27.59 -13.66
N THR A 36 -0.23 28.76 -14.26
CA THR A 36 -0.08 28.90 -15.69
C THR A 36 1.38 28.60 -15.92
N THR A 37 1.72 27.32 -16.12
CA THR A 37 3.04 26.97 -16.59
C THR A 37 3.12 27.46 -18.02
N ILE A 38 3.51 28.72 -18.21
CA ILE A 38 4.02 29.17 -19.48
C ILE A 38 5.37 28.46 -19.55
N ILE A 39 5.43 27.33 -20.24
CA ILE A 39 6.70 26.79 -20.68
C ILE A 39 7.21 27.77 -21.73
N VAL A 40 7.80 28.87 -21.27
CA VAL A 40 8.58 29.74 -22.13
C VAL A 40 9.87 28.98 -22.38
N LYS A 41 9.88 28.11 -23.39
CA LYS A 41 11.13 27.75 -24.05
C LYS A 41 11.58 28.98 -24.84
N ASN A 42 12.02 30.02 -24.13
CA ASN A 42 12.82 31.04 -24.78
C ASN A 42 14.21 30.40 -24.91
N LEU A 43 14.61 30.14 -26.16
CA LEU A 43 15.90 29.58 -26.50
C LEU A 43 17.03 30.41 -25.85
N ASP A 44 16.81 31.71 -25.66
CA ASP A 44 17.76 32.62 -25.02
C ASP A 44 17.93 32.35 -23.52
N THR A 45 16.86 31.94 -22.82
CA THR A 45 16.95 31.59 -21.38
C THR A 45 17.64 30.25 -21.18
N VAL A 46 17.43 29.29 -22.09
CA VAL A 46 18.12 27.99 -22.07
C VAL A 46 19.59 28.17 -22.43
N LYS A 47 19.91 29.02 -23.41
CA LYS A 47 21.29 29.39 -23.75
C LYS A 47 21.97 30.09 -22.57
N ALA A 48 21.35 31.09 -21.96
CA ALA A 48 21.91 31.81 -20.82
C ALA A 48 22.14 30.90 -19.59
N PHE A 49 21.23 29.97 -19.32
CA PHE A 49 21.39 29.00 -18.23
C PHE A 49 22.54 28.01 -18.49
N ASN A 50 22.71 27.56 -19.73
CA ASN A 50 23.83 26.71 -20.11
C ASN A 50 25.17 27.46 -20.05
N THR A 51 25.22 28.72 -20.51
CA THR A 51 26.42 29.57 -20.37
C THR A 51 26.79 29.82 -18.91
N PHE A 52 25.78 30.05 -18.06
CA PHE A 52 25.97 30.23 -16.62
C PHE A 52 26.50 28.94 -15.93
N LEU A 53 25.99 27.78 -16.34
CA LEU A 53 26.48 26.48 -15.85
C LEU A 53 27.93 26.25 -16.26
N ASP A 54 28.29 26.53 -17.51
CA ASP A 54 29.67 26.39 -18.01
C ASP A 54 30.63 27.34 -17.26
N GLU A 55 30.28 28.61 -17.06
CA GLU A 55 31.10 29.55 -16.28
C GLU A 55 31.25 29.12 -14.82
N THR A 56 30.17 28.61 -14.21
CA THR A 56 30.19 28.15 -12.81
C THR A 56 31.06 26.90 -12.66
N ILE A 57 30.98 25.96 -13.60
CA ILE A 57 31.79 24.75 -13.60
C ILE A 57 33.26 25.12 -13.82
N ILE A 58 33.58 26.00 -14.76
CA ILE A 58 34.96 26.46 -15.02
C ILE A 58 35.53 27.16 -13.78
N LYS A 59 34.76 28.04 -13.15
CA LYS A 59 35.20 28.78 -11.95
C LYS A 59 35.45 27.84 -10.76
N THR A 60 34.52 26.92 -10.51
CA THR A 60 34.64 25.92 -9.44
C THR A 60 35.83 24.98 -9.69
N THR A 61 36.04 24.56 -10.94
CA THR A 61 37.17 23.71 -11.33
C THR A 61 38.51 24.46 -11.19
N SER A 62 38.56 25.75 -11.54
CA SER A 62 39.76 26.59 -11.38
C SER A 62 40.13 26.87 -9.92
N GLU A 63 39.15 26.96 -9.03
CA GLU A 63 39.37 27.12 -7.59
C GLU A 63 39.87 25.82 -6.95
N VAL A 64 39.39 24.66 -7.41
CA VAL A 64 39.90 23.35 -6.99
C VAL A 64 41.35 23.16 -7.44
N ILE A 65 41.67 23.48 -8.70
CA ILE A 65 43.05 23.39 -9.23
C ILE A 65 44.02 24.33 -8.50
N LYS A 66 43.60 25.55 -8.15
CA LYS A 66 44.42 26.47 -7.35
C LYS A 66 44.67 25.99 -5.92
N LYS A 67 43.75 25.20 -5.36
CA LYS A 67 43.84 24.66 -4.01
C LYS A 67 44.71 23.41 -3.93
N GLU A 68 44.85 22.66 -5.03
CA GLU A 68 45.75 21.50 -5.15
C GLU A 68 47.22 21.87 -5.43
N ASN A 69 47.50 23.02 -6.03
CA ASN A 69 48.87 23.45 -6.40
C ASN A 69 49.73 24.06 -5.24
N GLN A 70 49.43 23.76 -3.98
CA GLN A 70 50.26 24.16 -2.81
C GLN A 70 51.04 23.00 -2.17
N ILE A 71 51.40 21.96 -2.94
CA ILE A 71 52.31 20.90 -2.49
C ILE A 71 53.57 20.90 -3.35
N SER A 72 54.73 20.88 -2.67
CA SER A 72 56.08 21.19 -3.13
C SER A 72 56.55 20.43 -4.39
N LEU A 73 57.15 21.19 -5.31
CA LEU A 73 57.95 20.75 -6.44
C LEU A 73 59.30 20.15 -5.97
N SER A 74 59.47 18.85 -6.10
CA SER A 74 60.78 18.23 -6.32
C SER A 74 60.59 16.83 -6.90
N GLU A 75 61.26 16.56 -8.02
CA GLU A 75 61.30 15.30 -8.76
C GLU A 75 60.10 15.05 -9.70
N LEU A 76 60.26 15.37 -10.99
CA LEU A 76 60.72 14.35 -11.94
C LEU A 76 60.87 14.93 -13.36
N HIS A 77 61.88 14.42 -14.04
CA HIS A 77 62.48 14.91 -15.27
C HIS A 77 61.62 14.71 -16.53
N LEU A 78 61.73 15.68 -17.43
CA LEU A 78 61.34 15.62 -18.83
C LEU A 78 62.19 14.60 -19.61
N THR A 79 61.55 13.70 -20.35
CA THR A 79 62.12 13.11 -21.56
C THR A 79 61.06 13.02 -22.66
N THR A 80 61.36 13.72 -23.76
CA THR A 80 60.77 13.63 -25.09
C THR A 80 61.06 12.28 -25.75
N GLY A 81 60.13 11.73 -26.55
CA GLY A 81 60.48 10.67 -27.50
C GLY A 81 59.31 9.86 -28.05
N ASP A 82 59.28 9.76 -29.38
CA ASP A 82 58.37 9.04 -30.26
C ASP A 82 58.21 7.52 -30.04
N GLU A 83 57.08 7.05 -30.58
CA GLU A 83 56.78 5.76 -31.23
C GLU A 83 57.42 4.42 -30.81
N THR A 84 56.55 3.39 -30.91
CA THR A 84 56.76 1.98 -31.33
C THR A 84 56.62 0.85 -30.30
N LYS A 85 56.02 -0.22 -30.85
CA LYS A 85 55.56 -1.51 -30.33
C LYS A 85 56.67 -2.37 -29.69
N THR A 86 56.32 -3.20 -28.69
CA THR A 86 56.33 -4.70 -28.71
C THR A 86 56.62 -5.36 -27.33
N THR A 87 55.72 -6.29 -26.96
CA THR A 87 55.86 -7.60 -26.27
C THR A 87 56.76 -7.84 -25.03
N ASN A 88 56.08 -8.37 -24.00
CA ASN A 88 56.30 -9.60 -23.20
C ASN A 88 57.24 -9.66 -21.97
N GLU A 89 56.60 -10.17 -20.89
CA GLU A 89 57.10 -11.05 -19.80
C GLU A 89 58.06 -10.45 -18.75
N SER A 90 57.98 -10.70 -17.44
CA SER A 90 57.06 -11.39 -16.52
C SER A 90 57.60 -11.14 -15.09
N GLY A 91 56.74 -11.05 -14.05
CA GLY A 91 57.20 -11.20 -12.65
C GLY A 91 56.52 -10.34 -11.56
N ALA A 92 55.51 -10.92 -10.90
CA ALA A 92 55.10 -10.74 -9.50
C ALA A 92 54.40 -9.44 -8.98
N ALA A 93 53.06 -9.50 -9.04
CA ALA A 93 52.07 -9.28 -7.97
C ALA A 93 52.15 -8.06 -7.02
N LEU A 94 51.14 -7.17 -7.16
CA LEU A 94 50.29 -6.66 -6.06
C LEU A 94 48.96 -6.15 -6.67
N LEU A 95 47.85 -6.81 -6.35
CA LEU A 95 46.50 -6.50 -6.82
C LEU A 95 45.83 -5.45 -5.90
N THR A 96 45.58 -4.26 -6.42
CA THR A 96 44.55 -3.34 -5.91
C THR A 96 43.63 -2.99 -7.07
N GLU A 97 42.50 -3.69 -7.17
CA GLU A 97 41.44 -3.40 -8.13
C GLU A 97 40.67 -2.14 -7.70
N ALA A 98 40.69 -1.12 -8.57
CA ALA A 98 39.82 0.04 -8.51
C ALA A 98 38.46 -0.27 -9.17
N PRO A 99 37.34 0.31 -8.67
CA PRO A 99 36.01 0.05 -9.21
C PRO A 99 35.79 0.64 -10.63
N PRO A 100 34.88 0.06 -11.43
CA PRO A 100 34.73 0.32 -12.85
C PRO A 100 34.18 1.72 -13.16
N GLN A 101 34.84 2.41 -14.10
CA GLN A 101 34.40 3.67 -14.67
C GLN A 101 33.12 3.47 -15.51
N ALA A 102 32.06 4.20 -15.17
CA ALA A 102 30.88 4.33 -16.01
C ALA A 102 31.21 5.23 -17.22
N GLN A 103 31.16 4.64 -18.42
CA GLN A 103 31.23 5.36 -19.69
C GLN A 103 30.04 6.32 -19.84
N LEU A 104 30.34 7.61 -20.01
CA LEU A 104 29.39 8.59 -20.52
C LEU A 104 29.09 8.30 -22.00
N PRO A 105 27.84 8.45 -22.48
CA PRO A 105 27.53 8.29 -23.89
C PRO A 105 28.21 9.39 -24.72
N GLN A 106 28.91 8.99 -25.78
CA GLN A 106 29.50 9.89 -26.76
C GLN A 106 28.42 10.69 -27.50
N LEU A 107 28.58 12.01 -27.57
CA LEU A 107 27.81 12.88 -28.45
C LEU A 107 28.09 12.47 -29.90
N SER A 108 27.10 11.90 -30.58
CA SER A 108 27.10 11.82 -32.04
C SER A 108 26.84 13.22 -32.61
N THR A 109 27.80 13.70 -33.39
CA THR A 109 27.71 14.90 -34.23
C THR A 109 26.47 14.86 -35.11
N LEU A 110 25.62 15.88 -35.01
CA LEU A 110 24.63 16.19 -36.04
C LEU A 110 25.21 17.31 -36.90
N ASP A 111 25.56 16.94 -38.12
CA ASP A 111 26.07 17.81 -39.17
C ASP A 111 25.10 18.96 -39.46
N THR A 112 25.68 20.16 -39.53
CA THR A 112 25.14 21.29 -40.27
C THR A 112 25.07 20.95 -41.76
N ASP A 113 23.87 20.76 -42.29
CA ASP A 113 23.37 21.41 -43.51
C ASP A 113 22.05 20.76 -43.95
N GLN A 114 21.15 21.60 -44.47
CA GLN A 114 19.92 21.30 -45.26
C GLN A 114 18.62 21.89 -44.68
N PHE A 115 18.20 22.99 -45.32
CA PHE A 115 16.83 23.41 -45.65
C PHE A 115 15.73 23.52 -44.57
N THR A 116 15.23 24.76 -44.45
CA THR A 116 13.81 25.15 -44.61
C THR A 116 12.76 24.34 -43.86
N GLU A 117 12.27 24.88 -42.73
CA GLU A 117 10.87 25.25 -42.53
C GLU A 117 10.67 25.70 -41.08
N THR A 118 10.18 26.91 -40.93
CA THR A 118 9.48 27.39 -39.73
C THR A 118 8.45 26.36 -39.28
N GLN A 119 8.71 25.63 -38.19
CA GLN A 119 7.65 25.00 -37.41
C GLN A 119 7.44 25.77 -36.11
N LEU A 120 6.30 26.46 -36.06
CA LEU A 120 5.69 26.95 -34.83
C LEU A 120 5.45 25.76 -33.90
N VAL A 121 6.32 25.56 -32.90
CA VAL A 121 6.06 24.60 -31.82
C VAL A 121 5.04 25.25 -30.89
N GLY A 122 3.79 24.79 -31.01
CA GLY A 122 2.58 25.45 -30.53
C GLY A 122 2.58 25.99 -29.10
N ASN A 123 1.89 27.12 -28.94
CA ASN A 123 1.44 27.66 -27.66
C ASN A 123 0.34 26.77 -27.07
N GLY A 124 0.72 25.62 -26.51
CA GLY A 124 -0.18 24.77 -25.76
C GLY A 124 -0.39 25.32 -24.35
N LYS A 125 -1.45 26.09 -24.11
CA LYS A 125 -1.98 26.30 -22.74
C LYS A 125 -2.47 24.95 -22.23
N GLN A 126 -1.65 24.23 -21.45
CA GLN A 126 -2.17 23.14 -20.64
C GLN A 126 -2.74 23.73 -19.37
N THR A 127 -4.05 23.93 -19.34
CA THR A 127 -4.77 24.11 -18.09
C THR A 127 -4.70 22.77 -17.35
N VAL A 128 -3.72 22.62 -16.45
CA VAL A 128 -3.77 21.54 -15.46
C VAL A 128 -4.99 21.84 -14.61
N LYS A 129 -6.11 21.16 -14.89
CA LYS A 129 -7.27 21.19 -13.99
C LYS A 129 -6.78 20.64 -12.65
N ILE A 130 -6.48 21.55 -11.73
CA ILE A 130 -6.30 21.23 -10.32
C ILE A 130 -7.57 20.46 -9.95
N ARG A 131 -7.43 19.21 -9.50
CA ARG A 131 -8.58 18.44 -9.02
C ARG A 131 -9.26 19.28 -7.95
N ASP A 132 -10.57 19.48 -8.06
CA ASP A 132 -11.34 20.20 -7.06
C ASP A 132 -10.93 19.76 -5.65
N ASN A 133 -10.76 20.72 -4.72
CA ASN A 133 -10.38 20.46 -3.34
C ASN A 133 -11.31 19.47 -2.61
N TYR A 134 -12.46 19.13 -3.20
CA TYR A 134 -13.44 18.20 -2.66
C TYR A 134 -13.62 16.92 -3.49
N TYR A 135 -12.74 16.64 -4.45
CA TYR A 135 -12.90 15.50 -5.35
C TYR A 135 -13.01 14.16 -4.61
N TYR A 136 -12.10 13.90 -3.66
CA TYR A 136 -12.09 12.66 -2.88
C TYR A 136 -13.25 12.61 -1.90
N PHE A 137 -13.55 13.72 -1.22
CA PHE A 137 -14.72 13.82 -0.36
C PHE A 137 -16.04 13.52 -1.10
N SER A 138 -16.27 14.14 -2.26
CA SER A 138 -17.46 13.91 -3.09
C SER A 138 -17.56 12.44 -3.54
N LYS A 139 -16.43 11.81 -3.87
CA LYS A 139 -16.39 10.37 -4.17
C LYS A 139 -16.71 9.51 -2.94
N GLN A 140 -16.19 9.86 -1.78
CA GLN A 140 -16.48 9.16 -0.52
C GLN A 140 -17.97 9.23 -0.17
N VAL A 141 -18.60 10.41 -0.32
CA VAL A 141 -20.04 10.59 -0.05
C VAL A 141 -20.88 9.75 -1.02
N ARG A 142 -20.56 9.74 -2.32
CA ARG A 142 -21.25 8.86 -3.28
C ARG A 142 -21.05 7.38 -2.97
N GLY A 143 -19.83 6.99 -2.59
CA GLY A 143 -19.52 5.63 -2.14
C GLY A 143 -20.30 5.25 -0.89
N LEU A 144 -20.45 6.16 0.06
CA LEU A 144 -21.23 5.95 1.28
C LEU A 144 -22.72 5.74 0.97
N ILE A 145 -23.31 6.56 0.09
CA ILE A 145 -24.71 6.38 -0.32
C ILE A 145 -24.91 4.99 -0.93
N ALA A 146 -24.05 4.58 -1.85
CA ALA A 146 -24.09 3.24 -2.44
C ALA A 146 -23.94 2.13 -1.38
N SER A 147 -23.04 2.32 -0.42
CA SER A 147 -22.79 1.38 0.68
C SER A 147 -24.01 1.20 1.59
N ILE A 148 -24.71 2.30 1.89
CA ILE A 148 -25.96 2.29 2.67
C ILE A 148 -27.07 1.56 1.92
N ILE A 149 -27.24 1.81 0.61
CA ILE A 149 -28.22 1.12 -0.23
C ILE A 149 -27.96 -0.39 -0.20
N ILE A 150 -26.71 -0.81 -0.37
CA ILE A 150 -26.34 -2.24 -0.34
C ILE A 150 -26.58 -2.85 1.05
N ALA A 151 -26.26 -2.13 2.13
CA ALA A 151 -26.56 -2.59 3.48
C ALA A 151 -28.07 -2.77 3.70
N ILE A 152 -28.90 -1.87 3.17
CA ILE A 152 -30.37 -1.98 3.22
C ILE A 152 -30.83 -3.21 2.42
N ILE A 153 -30.32 -3.44 1.21
CA ILE A 153 -30.65 -4.64 0.42
C ILE A 153 -30.29 -5.91 1.21
N LEU A 154 -29.08 -5.95 1.79
CA LEU A 154 -28.62 -7.08 2.59
C LEU A 154 -29.47 -7.30 3.84
N TYR A 155 -30.03 -6.25 4.45
CA TYR A 155 -30.94 -6.37 5.58
C TYR A 155 -32.15 -7.26 5.26
N PHE A 156 -32.73 -7.11 4.06
CA PHE A 156 -33.91 -7.87 3.64
C PHE A 156 -33.64 -9.32 3.25
N ILE A 157 -32.37 -9.71 2.98
CA ILE A 157 -32.04 -11.10 2.64
C ILE A 157 -32.23 -11.99 3.88
N PRO A 158 -32.95 -13.13 3.82
CA PRO A 158 -33.06 -14.03 4.96
C PRO A 158 -31.71 -14.60 5.39
N ILE A 159 -31.44 -14.70 6.70
CA ILE A 159 -30.17 -15.28 7.18
C ILE A 159 -30.06 -16.79 6.91
N SER A 160 -31.18 -17.47 6.65
CA SER A 160 -31.21 -18.86 6.20
C SER A 160 -30.45 -19.06 4.88
N TRP A 161 -30.51 -18.08 3.97
CA TRP A 161 -29.78 -18.12 2.70
C TRP A 161 -28.28 -18.19 2.88
N LEU A 162 -27.76 -17.47 3.87
CA LEU A 162 -26.34 -17.43 4.20
C LEU A 162 -25.81 -18.78 4.69
N LYS A 163 -26.68 -19.72 5.07
CA LYS A 163 -26.30 -21.06 5.57
C LYS A 163 -26.32 -22.14 4.49
N HIS A 164 -26.94 -21.88 3.34
CA HIS A 164 -27.11 -22.93 2.32
C HIS A 164 -25.77 -23.23 1.64
N LYS A 165 -25.38 -24.52 1.67
CA LYS A 165 -24.14 -25.01 1.02
C LYS A 165 -24.00 -24.51 -0.42
N LYS A 166 -25.07 -24.59 -1.22
CA LYS A 166 -25.04 -24.13 -2.63
C LYS A 166 -24.66 -22.66 -2.72
N ILE A 167 -25.27 -21.79 -1.92
CA ILE A 167 -24.99 -20.35 -1.90
C ILE A 167 -23.55 -20.07 -1.47
N ILE A 168 -23.04 -20.77 -0.45
CA ILE A 168 -21.65 -20.60 0.03
C ILE A 168 -20.65 -20.94 -1.08
N TRP A 169 -20.84 -22.06 -1.78
CA TRP A 169 -19.97 -22.46 -2.89
C TRP A 169 -20.11 -21.53 -4.09
N THR A 170 -21.34 -21.14 -4.46
CA THR A 170 -21.58 -20.18 -5.55
C THR A 170 -20.93 -18.84 -5.24
N MET A 171 -21.00 -18.36 -4.00
CA MET A 171 -20.36 -17.13 -3.58
C MET A 171 -18.84 -17.23 -3.68
N LEU A 172 -18.24 -18.31 -3.15
CA LEU A 172 -16.79 -18.53 -3.25
C LEU A 172 -16.31 -18.56 -4.70
N ILE A 173 -16.99 -19.34 -5.55
CA ILE A 173 -16.65 -19.45 -6.98
C ILE A 173 -16.81 -18.08 -7.64
N GLY A 174 -17.93 -17.38 -7.39
CA GLY A 174 -18.20 -16.06 -7.95
C GLY A 174 -17.13 -15.03 -7.59
N VAL A 175 -16.73 -14.93 -6.31
CA VAL A 175 -15.68 -13.99 -5.91
C VAL A 175 -14.29 -14.42 -6.41
N THR A 176 -14.04 -15.72 -6.54
CA THR A 176 -12.79 -16.23 -7.11
C THR A 176 -12.69 -15.89 -8.59
N LEU A 177 -13.77 -16.11 -9.36
CA LEU A 177 -13.83 -15.73 -10.76
C LEU A 177 -13.68 -14.22 -10.92
N PHE A 178 -14.34 -13.43 -10.06
CA PHE A 178 -14.18 -11.98 -10.05
C PHE A 178 -12.74 -11.55 -9.74
N GLN A 179 -12.05 -12.25 -8.84
CA GLN A 179 -10.62 -12.04 -8.57
C GLN A 179 -9.75 -12.32 -9.80
N LEU A 180 -10.07 -13.39 -10.53
CA LEU A 180 -9.33 -13.79 -11.73
C LEU A 180 -9.56 -12.86 -12.93
N LEU A 181 -10.63 -12.05 -12.94
CA LEU A 181 -10.85 -11.06 -14.00
C LEU A 181 -9.73 -10.02 -14.10
N VAL A 182 -8.92 -9.85 -13.04
CA VAL A 182 -7.72 -9.00 -13.07
C VAL A 182 -6.72 -9.46 -14.14
N PHE A 183 -6.70 -10.74 -14.49
CA PHE A 183 -5.79 -11.27 -15.53
C PHE A 183 -6.34 -11.12 -16.95
N VAL A 184 -7.60 -10.71 -17.12
CA VAL A 184 -8.20 -10.58 -18.44
C VAL A 184 -7.74 -9.27 -19.10
N PRO A 185 -7.05 -9.33 -20.26
CA PRO A 185 -6.63 -8.13 -20.98
C PRO A 185 -7.84 -7.27 -21.35
N GLY A 186 -7.76 -5.96 -21.13
CA GLY A 186 -8.84 -5.00 -21.40
C GLY A 186 -9.80 -4.75 -20.23
N VAL A 187 -9.87 -5.67 -19.25
CA VAL A 187 -10.66 -5.52 -18.00
C VAL A 187 -9.77 -5.09 -16.83
N ALA A 188 -8.51 -5.50 -16.86
CA ALA A 188 -7.49 -5.06 -15.90
C ALA A 188 -7.34 -3.53 -15.92
N GLY A 189 -7.25 -2.92 -14.73
CA GLY A 189 -6.99 -1.49 -14.62
C GLY A 189 -5.72 -1.07 -15.37
N LYS A 190 -5.80 -0.02 -16.19
CA LYS A 190 -4.66 0.50 -16.98
C LYS A 190 -3.52 1.00 -16.06
N TYR A 191 -2.29 0.96 -16.60
CA TYR A 191 -1.04 1.42 -15.99
C TYR A 191 -1.22 2.71 -15.14
N ASN A 192 -0.57 2.73 -13.96
CA ASN A 192 -0.73 3.67 -12.83
C ASN A 192 -2.00 3.54 -11.96
N THR A 193 -2.95 2.65 -12.28
CA THR A 193 -3.95 2.22 -11.29
C THR A 193 -3.45 0.96 -10.58
N ALA A 194 -3.55 0.93 -9.25
CA ALA A 194 -3.04 -0.14 -8.40
C ALA A 194 -3.30 -1.54 -9.00
N ARG A 195 -2.24 -2.34 -9.18
CA ARG A 195 -2.33 -3.74 -9.63
C ARG A 195 -3.39 -4.46 -8.77
N GLY A 196 -4.30 -5.21 -9.40
CA GLY A 196 -5.38 -5.89 -8.68
C GLY A 196 -6.76 -5.21 -8.72
N ARG A 197 -6.94 -4.15 -9.52
CA ARG A 197 -8.26 -3.54 -9.76
C ARG A 197 -8.86 -3.93 -11.10
N VAL A 198 -10.18 -4.07 -11.11
CA VAL A 198 -11.00 -4.37 -12.28
C VAL A 198 -11.77 -3.10 -12.66
N ASN A 199 -11.63 -2.68 -13.93
CA ASN A 199 -12.31 -1.52 -14.47
C ASN A 199 -13.31 -1.99 -15.53
N LEU A 200 -14.58 -2.10 -15.14
CA LEU A 200 -15.67 -2.45 -16.05
C LEU A 200 -16.29 -1.16 -16.64
N PRO A 201 -16.59 -1.12 -17.95
CA PRO A 201 -17.25 0.02 -18.56
C PRO A 201 -18.56 0.37 -17.83
N GLY A 202 -18.72 1.64 -17.44
CA GLY A 202 -19.92 2.13 -16.75
C GLY A 202 -20.00 1.85 -15.24
N LEU A 203 -19.07 1.07 -14.68
CA LEU A 203 -18.98 0.80 -13.24
C LEU A 203 -17.73 1.49 -12.63
N PRO A 204 -17.76 1.79 -11.31
CA PRO A 204 -16.57 2.29 -10.64
C PRO A 204 -15.44 1.25 -10.65
N ASN A 205 -14.19 1.70 -10.59
CA ASN A 205 -13.04 0.81 -10.44
C ASN A 205 -13.17 0.03 -9.13
N MET A 206 -13.29 -1.29 -9.23
CA MET A 206 -13.53 -2.16 -8.09
C MET A 206 -12.29 -2.99 -7.77
N GLN A 207 -12.11 -3.29 -6.49
CA GLN A 207 -11.04 -4.16 -6.01
C GLN A 207 -11.63 -5.54 -5.68
N PRO A 208 -11.40 -6.57 -6.51
CA PRO A 208 -11.96 -7.89 -6.26
C PRO A 208 -11.52 -8.52 -4.94
N SER A 209 -10.31 -8.19 -4.45
CA SER A 209 -9.79 -8.80 -3.21
C SER A 209 -10.62 -8.45 -1.98
N GLU A 210 -11.28 -7.29 -1.98
CA GLU A 210 -12.21 -6.89 -0.94
C GLU A 210 -13.43 -7.84 -0.86
N PHE A 211 -13.98 -8.26 -2.01
CA PHE A 211 -15.08 -9.24 -2.07
C PHE A 211 -14.61 -10.66 -1.77
N PHE A 212 -13.42 -11.00 -2.25
CA PHE A 212 -12.81 -12.30 -2.04
C PHE A 212 -12.68 -12.60 -0.54
N LYS A 213 -12.31 -11.61 0.28
CA LYS A 213 -12.24 -11.76 1.74
C LYS A 213 -13.54 -12.29 2.35
N ILE A 214 -14.68 -11.68 2.00
CA ILE A 214 -15.98 -12.14 2.52
C ILE A 214 -16.29 -13.56 2.04
N GLY A 215 -16.15 -13.85 0.75
CA GLY A 215 -16.43 -15.19 0.22
C GLY A 215 -15.59 -16.27 0.87
N TYR A 216 -14.30 -15.98 1.07
CA TYR A 216 -13.37 -16.84 1.78
C TYR A 216 -13.79 -17.10 3.24
N ILE A 217 -14.21 -16.07 4.00
CA ILE A 217 -14.66 -16.24 5.39
C ILE A 217 -15.86 -17.18 5.49
N PHE A 218 -16.86 -17.02 4.62
CA PHE A 218 -18.03 -17.91 4.62
C PHE A 218 -17.67 -19.35 4.28
N PHE A 219 -16.78 -19.54 3.30
CA PHE A 219 -16.29 -20.86 2.95
C PHE A 219 -15.51 -21.51 4.10
N MET A 220 -14.56 -20.78 4.69
CA MET A 220 -13.75 -21.27 5.80
C MET A 220 -14.62 -21.56 7.04
N ALA A 221 -15.58 -20.70 7.37
CA ALA A 221 -16.52 -20.95 8.45
C ALA A 221 -17.30 -22.25 8.21
N TYR A 222 -17.75 -22.47 6.97
CA TYR A 222 -18.50 -23.67 6.60
C TYR A 222 -17.62 -24.91 6.73
N TRP A 223 -16.41 -24.88 6.16
CA TRP A 223 -15.48 -25.99 6.20
C TRP A 223 -15.01 -26.32 7.63
N ILE A 224 -14.59 -25.32 8.41
CA ILE A 224 -14.15 -25.49 9.81
C ILE A 224 -15.30 -26.05 10.67
N SER A 225 -16.51 -25.51 10.53
CA SER A 225 -17.67 -25.96 11.33
C SER A 225 -17.98 -27.45 11.14
N LYS A 226 -17.73 -27.99 9.94
CA LYS A 226 -17.94 -29.41 9.62
C LYS A 226 -16.77 -30.32 10.05
N LYS A 227 -15.63 -29.76 10.43
CA LYS A 227 -14.42 -30.49 10.83
C LYS A 227 -14.11 -30.40 12.33
N LYS A 228 -15.08 -29.95 13.15
CA LYS A 228 -14.91 -29.81 14.60
C LYS A 228 -14.35 -31.08 15.28
N ALA A 229 -14.79 -32.27 14.87
CA ALA A 229 -14.33 -33.54 15.45
C ALA A 229 -12.83 -33.83 15.22
N ILE A 230 -12.23 -33.26 14.18
CA ILE A 230 -10.81 -33.46 13.85
C ILE A 230 -9.98 -32.19 14.05
N ILE A 231 -10.55 -31.13 14.64
CA ILE A 231 -9.94 -29.79 14.69
C ILE A 231 -8.51 -29.82 15.21
N ASP A 232 -8.26 -30.58 16.27
CA ASP A 232 -6.93 -30.71 16.86
C ASP A 232 -6.23 -32.01 16.43
N THR A 233 -6.29 -32.35 15.15
CA THR A 233 -5.53 -33.47 14.56
C THR A 233 -4.51 -32.99 13.52
N GLN A 234 -3.51 -33.82 13.20
CA GLN A 234 -2.58 -33.57 12.09
C GLN A 234 -3.32 -33.53 10.75
N LYS A 235 -4.35 -34.35 10.59
CA LYS A 235 -5.21 -34.38 9.40
C LYS A 235 -5.87 -33.02 9.15
N PHE A 236 -6.38 -32.36 10.19
CA PHE A 236 -6.93 -31.01 10.05
C PHE A 236 -5.85 -29.99 9.71
N LEU A 237 -4.69 -30.04 10.37
CA LEU A 237 -3.56 -29.14 10.09
C LEU A 237 -3.17 -29.20 8.60
N VAL A 238 -2.98 -30.41 8.06
CA VAL A 238 -2.61 -30.59 6.64
C VAL A 238 -3.71 -30.07 5.72
N GLN A 239 -4.97 -30.43 5.96
CA GLN A 239 -6.08 -29.93 5.13
C GLN A 239 -6.23 -28.40 5.19
N PHE A 240 -6.09 -27.82 6.39
CA PHE A 240 -6.15 -26.37 6.60
C PHE A 240 -5.00 -25.67 5.88
N ALA A 241 -3.78 -26.19 5.99
CA ALA A 241 -2.61 -25.65 5.29
C ALA A 241 -2.77 -25.74 3.77
N SER A 242 -3.22 -26.88 3.25
CA SER A 242 -3.42 -27.08 1.80
C SER A 242 -4.48 -26.14 1.21
N ILE A 243 -5.63 -25.99 1.88
CA ILE A 243 -6.69 -25.08 1.43
C ILE A 243 -6.17 -23.64 1.38
N ASN A 244 -5.48 -23.20 2.43
CA ASN A 244 -4.89 -21.87 2.48
C ASN A 244 -3.81 -21.66 1.43
N ALA A 245 -2.93 -22.65 1.23
CA ALA A 245 -1.87 -22.59 0.22
C ALA A 245 -2.45 -22.40 -1.19
N ILE A 246 -3.53 -23.12 -1.55
CA ILE A 246 -4.19 -22.98 -2.84
C ILE A 246 -4.77 -21.56 -3.00
N VAL A 247 -5.47 -21.06 -1.99
CA VAL A 247 -6.05 -19.72 -2.00
C VAL A 247 -4.97 -18.65 -2.12
N PHE A 248 -3.89 -18.78 -1.37
CA PHE A 248 -2.81 -17.80 -1.36
C PHE A 248 -2.00 -17.84 -2.65
N LEU A 249 -1.85 -19.00 -3.29
CA LEU A 249 -1.22 -19.10 -4.61
C LEU A 249 -1.95 -18.23 -5.65
N VAL A 250 -3.29 -18.26 -5.66
CA VAL A 250 -4.09 -17.42 -6.55
C VAL A 250 -3.86 -15.93 -6.29
N LEU A 251 -3.77 -15.53 -5.02
CA LEU A 251 -3.54 -14.13 -4.63
C LEU A 251 -2.10 -13.67 -4.87
N LEU A 252 -1.11 -14.57 -4.77
CA LEU A 252 0.29 -14.29 -5.06
C LEU A 252 0.51 -13.93 -6.53
N CYS A 253 -0.29 -14.49 -7.44
CA CYS A 253 -0.28 -14.11 -8.85
C CYS A 253 -0.75 -12.66 -9.09
N ILE A 254 -1.45 -12.03 -8.12
CA ILE A 254 -1.99 -10.65 -8.18
C ILE A 254 -1.11 -9.67 -7.34
N PRO A 255 0.11 -10.07 -7.01
CA PRO A 255 0.94 -9.58 -5.90
C PRO A 255 0.24 -8.92 -4.69
N ASP A 256 -0.89 -9.44 -4.19
CA ASP A 256 -1.64 -8.86 -3.06
C ASP A 256 -1.28 -9.52 -1.70
N PHE A 257 -0.09 -9.18 -1.19
CA PHE A 257 0.43 -9.74 0.06
C PHE A 257 -0.34 -9.29 1.31
N GLY A 258 -0.88 -8.06 1.31
CA GLY A 258 -1.67 -7.54 2.41
C GLY A 258 -2.94 -8.37 2.65
N THR A 259 -3.65 -8.72 1.57
CA THR A 259 -4.82 -9.59 1.64
C THR A 259 -4.46 -11.00 2.10
N ILE A 260 -3.38 -11.59 1.59
CA ILE A 260 -2.90 -12.92 2.03
C ILE A 260 -2.67 -12.93 3.54
N PHE A 261 -1.98 -11.91 4.07
CA PHE A 261 -1.68 -11.79 5.49
C PHE A 261 -2.95 -11.70 6.34
N ILE A 262 -3.89 -10.82 5.98
CA ILE A 262 -5.16 -10.68 6.69
C ILE A 262 -5.95 -11.99 6.68
N LEU A 263 -6.04 -12.66 5.53
CA LEU A 263 -6.78 -13.92 5.40
C LEU A 263 -6.17 -15.06 6.21
N ALA A 264 -4.84 -15.20 6.18
CA ALA A 264 -4.12 -16.21 6.95
C ALA A 264 -4.35 -16.06 8.46
N LEU A 265 -4.24 -14.83 8.96
CA LEU A 265 -4.50 -14.54 10.37
C LEU A 265 -5.97 -14.76 10.74
N SER A 266 -6.90 -14.28 9.92
CA SER A 266 -8.34 -14.43 10.18
C SER A 266 -8.77 -15.90 10.21
N ALA A 267 -8.29 -16.70 9.25
CA ALA A 267 -8.54 -18.14 9.22
C ALA A 267 -7.95 -18.88 10.43
N THR A 268 -6.76 -18.47 10.85
CA THR A 268 -6.09 -19.02 12.04
C THR A 268 -6.87 -18.68 13.31
N ILE A 269 -7.40 -17.45 13.43
CA ILE A 269 -8.28 -17.05 14.53
C ILE A 269 -9.57 -17.90 14.55
N MET A 270 -10.20 -18.11 13.39
CA MET A 270 -11.40 -18.96 13.27
C MET A 270 -11.13 -20.42 13.66
N ALA A 271 -9.99 -20.97 13.24
CA ALA A 271 -9.57 -22.31 13.61
C ALA A 271 -9.29 -22.39 15.12
N ARG A 272 -8.55 -21.42 15.67
CA ARG A 272 -8.22 -21.33 17.11
C ARG A 272 -9.47 -21.22 17.97
N TYR A 273 -10.47 -20.46 17.51
CA TYR A 273 -11.77 -20.32 18.15
C TYR A 273 -12.50 -21.67 18.27
N ASN A 274 -12.31 -22.60 17.33
CA ASN A 274 -12.87 -23.96 17.41
C ASN A 274 -11.99 -24.97 18.15
N GLY A 275 -10.89 -24.56 18.77
CA GLY A 275 -10.03 -25.44 19.55
C GLY A 275 -8.76 -25.91 18.83
N PHE A 276 -8.37 -25.30 17.72
CA PHE A 276 -7.07 -25.57 17.10
C PHE A 276 -5.91 -25.17 18.04
N SER A 277 -4.98 -26.09 18.31
CA SER A 277 -3.94 -25.87 19.33
C SER A 277 -2.89 -24.83 18.93
N LEU A 278 -2.41 -24.07 19.94
CA LEU A 278 -1.35 -23.06 19.76
C LEU A 278 -0.05 -23.66 19.20
N LYS A 279 0.28 -24.91 19.57
CA LYS A 279 1.46 -25.62 19.04
C LYS A 279 1.41 -25.73 17.52
N LYS A 280 0.24 -26.09 16.96
CA LYS A 280 0.05 -26.24 15.51
C LYS A 280 0.05 -24.90 14.78
N ILE A 281 -0.45 -23.85 15.43
CA ILE A 281 -0.31 -22.48 14.93
C ILE A 281 1.18 -22.10 14.83
N GLY A 282 1.98 -22.46 15.85
CA GLY A 282 3.43 -22.28 15.80
C GLY A 282 4.09 -23.03 14.64
N ILE A 283 3.66 -24.26 14.36
CA ILE A 283 4.13 -25.04 13.19
C ILE A 283 3.78 -24.33 11.88
N LEU A 284 2.55 -23.83 11.73
CA LEU A 284 2.15 -23.08 10.53
C LEU A 284 2.94 -21.79 10.37
N ALA A 285 3.14 -21.04 11.46
CA ALA A 285 3.90 -19.80 11.45
C ALA A 285 5.37 -20.07 11.08
N GLY A 286 5.99 -21.11 11.65
CA GLY A 286 7.34 -21.54 11.31
C GLY A 286 7.47 -21.96 9.84
N ALA A 287 6.50 -22.72 9.32
CA ALA A 287 6.48 -23.11 7.91
C ALA A 287 6.32 -21.89 6.98
N ALA A 288 5.43 -20.95 7.30
CA ALA A 288 5.24 -19.73 6.54
C ALA A 288 6.49 -18.84 6.55
N LEU A 289 7.17 -18.72 7.69
CA LEU A 289 8.43 -18.00 7.81
C LEU A 289 9.54 -18.68 7.01
N GLY A 290 9.62 -20.02 7.06
CA GLY A 290 10.56 -20.79 6.24
C GLY A 290 10.36 -20.56 4.74
N ILE A 291 9.11 -20.58 4.26
CA ILE A 291 8.77 -20.27 2.87
C ILE A 291 9.16 -18.84 2.51
N LEU A 292 8.90 -17.88 3.39
CA LEU A 292 9.26 -16.48 3.16
C LEU A 292 10.78 -16.30 3.06
N LEU A 293 11.55 -16.90 3.96
CA LEU A 293 13.02 -16.83 3.97
C LEU A 293 13.62 -17.48 2.71
N VAL A 294 13.22 -18.71 2.41
CA VAL A 294 13.69 -19.43 1.20
C VAL A 294 13.27 -18.69 -0.07
N GLY A 295 12.01 -18.25 -0.14
CA GLY A 295 11.50 -17.47 -1.26
C GLY A 295 12.26 -16.15 -1.45
N SER A 296 12.57 -15.44 -0.37
CA SER A 296 13.36 -14.22 -0.42
C SER A 296 14.79 -14.46 -0.90
N ALA A 297 15.46 -15.54 -0.43
CA ALA A 297 16.80 -15.90 -0.86
C ALA A 297 16.85 -16.24 -2.36
N ILE A 298 15.89 -17.04 -2.84
CA ILE A 298 15.79 -17.41 -4.26
C ILE A 298 15.52 -16.17 -5.12
N ILE A 299 14.61 -15.30 -4.71
CA ILE A 299 14.29 -14.08 -5.48
C ILE A 299 15.50 -13.15 -5.54
N SER A 300 16.24 -12.99 -4.44
CA SER A 300 17.48 -12.20 -4.41
C SER A 300 18.56 -12.74 -5.35
N LEU A 301 18.61 -14.06 -5.56
CA LEU A 301 19.54 -14.71 -6.50
C LEU A 301 19.11 -14.58 -7.97
N VAL A 302 17.81 -14.54 -8.25
CA VAL A 302 17.27 -14.62 -9.62
C VAL A 302 16.93 -13.26 -10.22
N SER A 303 16.48 -12.28 -9.43
CA SER A 303 16.16 -10.93 -9.96
C SER A 303 16.02 -9.86 -8.87
N THR A 304 16.84 -8.80 -8.96
CA THR A 304 16.72 -7.61 -8.10
C THR A 304 15.57 -6.68 -8.45
N LYS A 305 14.86 -6.90 -9.58
CA LYS A 305 13.97 -5.89 -10.18
C LYS A 305 12.47 -6.01 -9.88
N TYR A 306 11.97 -7.07 -9.24
CA TYR A 306 10.55 -7.41 -9.44
C TYR A 306 9.64 -7.67 -8.24
N SER A 307 10.09 -7.48 -7.01
CA SER A 307 9.16 -7.67 -5.89
C SER A 307 8.96 -6.38 -5.12
N TYR A 308 7.95 -5.61 -5.53
CA TYR A 308 7.47 -4.43 -4.80
C TYR A 308 7.23 -4.73 -3.31
N ALA A 309 6.71 -5.93 -2.99
CA ALA A 309 6.48 -6.36 -1.63
C ALA A 309 7.77 -6.72 -0.88
N LEU A 310 8.72 -7.39 -1.54
CA LEU A 310 10.03 -7.62 -0.93
C LEU A 310 10.77 -6.30 -0.74
N THR A 311 10.68 -5.34 -1.66
CA THR A 311 11.26 -4.01 -1.46
C THR A 311 10.69 -3.35 -0.20
N ARG A 312 9.37 -3.41 0.03
CA ARG A 312 8.76 -2.88 1.25
C ARG A 312 9.21 -3.62 2.52
N LEU A 313 9.38 -4.94 2.46
CA LEU A 313 9.87 -5.75 3.58
C LEU A 313 11.36 -5.50 3.85
N THR A 314 12.19 -5.45 2.81
CA THR A 314 13.63 -5.19 2.94
C THR A 314 13.86 -3.78 3.43
N THR A 315 13.16 -2.77 2.89
CA THR A 315 13.23 -1.37 3.38
C THR A 315 12.81 -1.26 4.84
N PHE A 316 11.82 -2.04 5.28
CA PHE A 316 11.44 -2.10 6.70
C PHE A 316 12.53 -2.75 7.58
N MET A 317 13.15 -3.84 7.10
CA MET A 317 14.19 -4.58 7.83
C MET A 317 15.59 -3.93 7.72
N THR A 318 15.79 -2.97 6.83
CA THR A 318 17.06 -2.25 6.69
C THR A 318 17.32 -1.42 7.94
N THR A 319 18.33 -1.80 8.70
CA THR A 319 18.82 -1.06 9.88
C THR A 319 19.98 -0.12 9.56
N ASP A 320 20.66 -0.33 8.44
CA ASP A 320 21.83 0.44 8.01
C ASP A 320 21.47 1.89 7.61
N GLU A 321 22.18 2.87 8.15
CA GLU A 321 21.87 4.30 7.97
C GLU A 321 22.18 4.80 6.55
N GLU A 322 23.26 4.31 5.92
CA GLU A 322 23.59 4.68 4.54
C GLU A 322 22.56 4.12 3.57
N THR A 323 22.16 2.87 3.75
CA THR A 323 21.12 2.22 2.96
C THR A 323 19.77 2.89 3.18
N LYS A 324 19.42 3.29 4.42
CA LYS A 324 18.20 4.08 4.69
C LYS A 324 18.20 5.40 3.92
N LYS A 325 19.29 6.17 3.97
CA LYS A 325 19.42 7.45 3.24
C LYS A 325 19.32 7.27 1.73
N SER A 326 19.85 6.19 1.18
CA SER A 326 19.71 5.89 -0.25
C SER A 326 18.27 5.48 -0.65
N GLN A 327 17.51 4.87 0.27
CA GLN A 327 16.12 4.44 0.09
C GLN A 327 15.08 5.53 0.42
N GLU A 328 15.51 6.72 0.86
CA GLU A 328 14.66 7.91 1.06
C GLU A 328 14.00 8.41 -0.23
N ARG A 329 14.32 7.83 -1.41
CA ARG A 329 13.59 8.10 -2.65
C ARG A 329 12.53 7.00 -2.87
N GLY A 330 11.25 7.35 -2.74
CA GLY A 330 10.13 6.45 -3.03
C GLY A 330 9.42 5.91 -1.80
N VAL A 331 9.45 4.58 -1.57
CA VAL A 331 8.70 3.92 -0.48
C VAL A 331 9.19 4.38 0.90
N GLY A 332 10.50 4.51 1.10
CA GLY A 332 11.08 5.00 2.35
C GLY A 332 10.65 6.43 2.66
N TRP A 333 10.57 7.30 1.64
CA TRP A 333 10.06 8.67 1.78
C TRP A 333 8.66 8.72 2.39
N GLN A 334 7.72 7.95 1.81
CA GLN A 334 6.32 7.96 2.23
C GLN A 334 6.18 7.57 3.71
N ILE A 335 6.92 6.53 4.13
CA ILE A 335 6.89 6.02 5.50
C ILE A 335 7.52 7.02 6.49
N THR A 336 8.62 7.67 6.11
CA THR A 336 9.27 8.69 6.94
C THR A 336 8.39 9.94 7.10
N GLN A 337 7.81 10.45 6.00
CA GLN A 337 6.90 11.60 6.08
C GLN A 337 5.63 11.29 6.86
N GLY A 338 5.13 10.05 6.78
CA GLY A 338 4.03 9.57 7.60
C GLY A 338 4.32 9.69 9.10
N LEU A 339 5.50 9.21 9.53
CA LEU A 339 5.90 9.29 10.93
C LEU A 339 6.13 10.74 11.41
N ILE A 340 6.67 11.61 10.54
CA ILE A 340 6.79 13.04 10.82
C ILE A 340 5.40 13.67 10.99
N ALA A 341 4.40 13.28 10.18
CA ALA A 341 3.02 13.77 10.33
C ALA A 341 2.42 13.36 11.68
N VAL A 342 2.57 12.09 12.06
CA VAL A 342 2.09 11.58 13.36
C VAL A 342 2.76 12.32 14.52
N GLY A 343 4.09 12.49 14.48
CA GLY A 343 4.84 13.20 15.51
C GLY A 343 4.53 14.70 15.56
N GLY A 344 4.34 15.32 14.40
CA GLY A 344 4.02 16.74 14.25
C GLY A 344 2.66 17.13 14.84
N GLY A 345 1.73 16.18 15.00
CA GLY A 345 0.44 16.44 15.62
C GLY A 345 0.49 16.75 17.13
N GLY A 346 1.53 16.30 17.85
CA GLY A 346 1.60 16.48 19.30
C GLY A 346 0.35 15.95 20.04
N LEU A 347 0.02 16.52 21.20
CA LEU A 347 -1.13 16.07 22.00
C LEU A 347 -2.48 16.48 21.38
N TRP A 348 -2.57 17.69 20.84
CA TRP A 348 -3.83 18.35 20.46
C TRP A 348 -4.05 18.51 18.96
N GLY A 349 -3.05 18.20 18.15
CA GLY A 349 -3.08 18.38 16.70
C GLY A 349 -2.71 19.80 16.28
N GLN A 350 -2.37 19.95 15.00
CA GLN A 350 -2.13 21.25 14.36
C GLN A 350 -3.44 21.99 14.03
N GLY A 351 -4.58 21.32 14.21
CA GLY A 351 -5.91 21.83 13.92
C GLY A 351 -6.45 21.35 12.57
N TYR A 352 -7.77 21.28 12.49
CA TYR A 352 -8.46 20.69 11.35
C TYR A 352 -8.13 21.37 10.03
N GLY A 353 -7.81 20.55 9.02
CA GLY A 353 -7.46 21.03 7.69
C GLY A 353 -6.06 21.66 7.58
N LYS A 354 -5.31 21.79 8.68
CA LYS A 354 -4.02 22.49 8.74
C LYS A 354 -2.78 21.59 8.63
N GLY A 355 -2.96 20.28 8.43
CA GLY A 355 -1.83 19.36 8.24
C GLY A 355 -0.95 19.79 7.05
N LEU A 356 0.35 19.87 7.26
CA LEU A 356 1.32 20.29 6.26
C LEU A 356 1.75 19.11 5.39
N GLN A 357 1.85 17.91 5.96
CA GLN A 357 2.38 16.75 5.26
C GLN A 357 1.50 16.31 4.08
N LYS A 358 0.18 16.47 4.21
CA LYS A 358 -0.79 16.20 3.12
C LYS A 358 -0.67 17.14 1.91
N MET A 359 0.08 18.25 2.00
CA MET A 359 0.20 19.26 0.92
C MET A 359 1.15 18.87 -0.22
N GLY A 360 1.71 17.65 -0.19
CA GLY A 360 2.57 17.14 -1.27
C GLY A 360 3.69 16.23 -0.78
N TYR A 361 3.99 16.26 0.51
CA TYR A 361 5.05 15.46 1.13
C TYR A 361 4.62 14.02 1.40
N LEU A 362 3.33 13.80 1.68
CA LEU A 362 2.74 12.50 1.97
C LEU A 362 1.85 12.02 0.80
N PRO A 363 2.34 11.13 -0.07
CA PRO A 363 1.54 10.48 -1.10
C PRO A 363 0.36 9.73 -0.48
N GLU A 364 -0.77 9.72 -1.20
CA GLU A 364 -1.95 8.92 -0.83
C GLU A 364 -2.50 9.21 0.60
N SER A 365 -2.33 10.45 1.08
CA SER A 365 -2.80 10.96 2.39
C SER A 365 -4.30 10.84 2.67
N HIS A 366 -5.11 10.52 1.66
CA HIS A 366 -6.54 10.30 1.79
C HIS A 366 -6.91 8.80 1.83
N SER A 367 -5.98 7.90 1.50
CA SER A 367 -6.22 6.45 1.41
C SER A 367 -5.36 5.67 2.44
N ASP A 368 -4.21 5.12 2.04
CA ASP A 368 -3.33 4.28 2.89
C ASP A 368 -2.54 5.08 3.94
N MET A 369 -2.34 6.38 3.74
CA MET A 369 -1.66 7.26 4.69
C MET A 369 -2.64 8.20 5.43
N ILE A 370 -3.93 7.87 5.45
CA ILE A 370 -4.94 8.74 6.07
C ILE A 370 -4.74 8.88 7.58
N PHE A 371 -4.29 7.82 8.24
CA PHE A 371 -4.05 7.86 9.68
C PHE A 371 -2.93 8.84 10.01
N ASP A 372 -1.88 8.92 9.19
CA ASP A 372 -0.75 9.84 9.41
C ASP A 372 -1.18 11.30 9.21
N ALA A 373 -1.81 11.56 8.07
CA ALA A 373 -2.29 12.89 7.72
C ALA A 373 -3.31 13.41 8.74
N PHE A 374 -4.20 12.53 9.21
CA PHE A 374 -5.23 12.91 10.16
C PHE A 374 -4.69 13.02 11.59
N SER A 375 -3.69 12.20 11.96
CA SER A 375 -2.96 12.31 13.24
C SER A 375 -2.29 13.67 13.41
N GLU A 376 -1.71 14.22 12.33
CA GLU A 376 -1.12 15.57 12.34
C GLU A 376 -2.15 16.64 12.74
N GLU A 377 -3.40 16.48 12.30
CA GLU A 377 -4.45 17.47 12.46
C GLU A 377 -5.19 17.39 13.81
N ILE A 378 -5.44 16.18 14.30
CA ILE A 378 -6.22 15.94 15.53
C ILE A 378 -5.36 15.62 16.76
N GLY A 379 -4.09 15.28 16.53
CA GLY A 379 -3.13 14.90 17.57
C GLY A 379 -3.45 13.58 18.27
N PHE A 380 -2.68 13.31 19.31
CA PHE A 380 -2.76 12.09 20.11
C PHE A 380 -4.15 11.85 20.72
N VAL A 381 -4.81 12.88 21.25
CA VAL A 381 -6.13 12.74 21.88
C VAL A 381 -7.19 12.31 20.86
N GLY A 382 -7.19 12.88 19.66
CA GLY A 382 -8.11 12.46 18.60
C GLY A 382 -7.87 11.01 18.15
N ASN A 383 -6.60 10.57 18.11
CA ASN A 383 -6.26 9.18 17.83
C ASN A 383 -6.76 8.22 18.92
N LEU A 384 -6.70 8.60 20.20
CA LEU A 384 -7.28 7.81 21.29
C LEU A 384 -8.81 7.68 21.14
N VAL A 385 -9.49 8.72 20.70
CA VAL A 385 -10.94 8.66 20.42
C VAL A 385 -11.22 7.68 19.28
N LEU A 386 -10.47 7.76 18.18
CA LEU A 386 -10.59 6.82 17.05
C LEU A 386 -10.40 5.36 17.49
N LEU A 387 -9.31 5.09 18.23
CA LEU A 387 -9.03 3.75 18.76
C LEU A 387 -10.14 3.27 19.69
N SER A 388 -10.66 4.15 20.55
CA SER A 388 -11.77 3.83 21.45
C SER A 388 -13.05 3.46 20.69
N LEU A 389 -13.31 4.10 19.54
CA LEU A 389 -14.45 3.75 18.67
C LEU A 389 -14.29 2.35 18.06
N TYR A 390 -13.10 1.99 17.56
CA TYR A 390 -12.84 0.64 17.07
C TYR A 390 -12.94 -0.40 18.19
N LEU A 391 -12.30 -0.17 19.33
CA LEU A 391 -12.37 -1.09 20.48
C LEU A 391 -13.80 -1.26 20.98
N GLY A 392 -14.58 -0.18 21.01
CA GLY A 392 -16.01 -0.21 21.31
C GLY A 392 -16.79 -1.07 20.30
N LEU A 393 -16.54 -0.92 19.00
CA LEU A 393 -17.14 -1.77 17.97
C LEU A 393 -16.79 -3.25 18.20
N PHE A 394 -15.50 -3.57 18.36
CA PHE A 394 -15.00 -4.94 18.49
C PHE A 394 -15.57 -5.63 19.72
N TYR A 395 -15.54 -4.94 20.86
CA TYR A 395 -16.11 -5.44 22.10
C TYR A 395 -17.60 -5.77 21.96
N ASN A 396 -18.39 -4.88 21.36
CA ASN A 396 -19.83 -5.10 21.22
C ASN A 396 -20.17 -6.22 20.22
N VAL A 397 -19.39 -6.36 19.14
CA VAL A 397 -19.53 -7.48 18.20
C VAL A 397 -19.21 -8.80 18.89
N LEU A 398 -18.05 -8.92 19.55
CA LEU A 398 -17.63 -10.15 20.22
C LEU A 398 -18.62 -10.56 21.34
N LYS A 399 -19.09 -9.59 22.13
CA LYS A 399 -20.14 -9.80 23.14
C LYS A 399 -21.49 -10.19 22.52
N GLY A 400 -21.77 -9.73 21.30
CA GLY A 400 -22.94 -10.17 20.55
C GLY A 400 -22.82 -11.63 20.10
N LEU A 401 -21.68 -11.99 19.52
CA LEU A 401 -21.40 -13.32 18.97
C LEU A 401 -21.39 -14.42 20.02
N SER A 402 -21.05 -14.12 21.28
CA SER A 402 -21.11 -15.11 22.37
C SER A 402 -22.52 -15.63 22.66
N ASN A 403 -23.56 -14.91 22.20
CA ASN A 403 -24.97 -15.31 22.38
C ASN A 403 -25.55 -16.03 21.15
N VAL A 404 -24.78 -16.18 20.06
CA VAL A 404 -25.24 -16.82 18.83
C VAL A 404 -25.15 -18.33 18.99
N LYS A 405 -26.28 -19.03 18.80
CA LYS A 405 -26.36 -20.50 19.01
C LYS A 405 -25.82 -21.32 17.83
N ASP A 406 -25.90 -20.80 16.62
CA ASP A 406 -25.46 -21.50 15.42
C ASP A 406 -23.92 -21.43 15.27
N PRO A 407 -23.19 -22.55 15.36
CA PRO A 407 -21.73 -22.55 15.31
C PRO A 407 -21.16 -22.05 13.99
N TYR A 408 -21.86 -22.25 12.88
CA TYR A 408 -21.45 -21.75 11.57
C TYR A 408 -21.56 -20.23 11.52
N LEU A 409 -22.70 -19.67 11.93
CA LEU A 409 -22.88 -18.22 11.95
C LEU A 409 -21.94 -17.53 12.95
N GLN A 410 -21.71 -18.15 14.10
CA GLN A 410 -20.75 -17.65 15.08
C GLN A 410 -19.34 -17.59 14.48
N LEU A 411 -18.93 -18.63 13.73
CA LEU A 411 -17.67 -18.63 13.00
C LEU A 411 -17.59 -17.56 11.90
N VAL A 412 -18.66 -17.37 11.11
CA VAL A 412 -18.71 -16.28 10.13
C VAL A 412 -18.50 -14.95 10.84
N GLY A 413 -19.20 -14.71 11.95
CA GLY A 413 -19.03 -13.50 12.75
C GLY A 413 -17.61 -13.30 13.26
N VAL A 414 -16.98 -14.36 13.80
CA VAL A 414 -15.56 -14.34 14.23
C VAL A 414 -14.63 -14.03 13.05
N GLY A 415 -14.90 -14.59 11.88
CA GLY A 415 -14.15 -14.31 10.67
C GLY A 415 -14.27 -12.85 10.22
N LEU A 416 -15.48 -12.31 10.14
CA LEU A 416 -15.72 -10.92 9.74
C LEU A 416 -15.08 -9.92 10.71
N ILE A 417 -15.24 -10.13 12.02
CA ILE A 417 -14.63 -9.21 13.00
C ILE A 417 -13.11 -9.32 13.02
N SER A 418 -12.54 -10.50 12.74
CA SER A 418 -11.09 -10.66 12.63
C SER A 418 -10.53 -9.94 11.40
N LEU A 419 -11.19 -10.00 10.24
CA LEU A 419 -10.79 -9.21 9.05
C LEU A 419 -10.64 -7.72 9.40
N LEU A 420 -11.69 -7.14 9.97
CA LEU A 420 -11.75 -5.73 10.32
C LEU A 420 -10.69 -5.38 11.37
N THR A 421 -10.56 -6.19 12.43
CA THR A 421 -9.59 -5.96 13.51
C THR A 421 -8.15 -6.02 13.01
N ILE A 422 -7.81 -7.04 12.24
CA ILE A 422 -6.47 -7.21 11.68
C ILE A 422 -6.17 -6.07 10.71
N GLN A 423 -7.10 -5.68 9.85
CA GLN A 423 -6.90 -4.59 8.91
C GLN A 423 -6.65 -3.25 9.61
N VAL A 424 -7.39 -2.94 10.69
CA VAL A 424 -7.13 -1.74 11.52
C VAL A 424 -5.74 -1.81 12.16
N PHE A 425 -5.40 -2.94 12.79
CA PHE A 425 -4.10 -3.10 13.45
C PHE A 425 -2.94 -3.01 12.47
N VAL A 426 -3.04 -3.65 11.30
CA VAL A 426 -2.01 -3.61 10.25
C VAL A 426 -1.86 -2.20 9.70
N HIS A 427 -2.96 -1.51 9.41
CA HIS A 427 -2.90 -0.14 8.90
C HIS A 427 -2.21 0.80 9.88
N ILE A 428 -2.64 0.82 11.15
CA ILE A 428 -2.04 1.68 12.16
C ILE A 428 -0.59 1.26 12.44
N GLY A 429 -0.31 -0.05 12.45
CA GLY A 429 1.05 -0.58 12.63
C GLY A 429 2.01 -0.19 11.51
N VAL A 430 1.54 -0.14 10.25
CA VAL A 430 2.35 0.35 9.12
C VAL A 430 2.71 1.82 9.29
N ASN A 431 1.71 2.61 9.62
CA ASN A 431 1.82 4.06 9.80
C ASN A 431 2.73 4.45 10.98
N LEU A 432 2.75 3.63 12.02
CA LEU A 432 3.67 3.77 13.16
C LEU A 432 5.03 3.09 12.95
N GLN A 433 5.33 2.58 11.75
CA GLN A 433 6.56 1.83 11.45
C GLN A 433 6.80 0.60 12.35
N ILE A 434 5.73 -0.02 12.84
CA ILE A 434 5.76 -1.29 13.59
C ILE A 434 5.68 -2.48 12.60
N LEU A 435 5.05 -2.27 11.44
CA LEU A 435 4.86 -3.27 10.39
C LEU A 435 5.32 -2.74 9.03
N PRO A 436 5.73 -3.63 8.09
CA PRO A 436 6.11 -3.22 6.74
C PRO A 436 4.90 -2.74 5.95
N ASN A 437 5.10 -1.75 5.08
CA ASN A 437 3.99 -1.13 4.33
C ASN A 437 3.19 -2.15 3.51
N THR A 438 1.87 -2.22 3.74
CA THR A 438 0.96 -3.18 3.08
C THR A 438 0.01 -2.51 2.08
N GLY A 439 -0.13 -1.18 2.08
CA GLY A 439 -1.06 -0.44 1.21
C GLY A 439 -2.54 -0.75 1.48
N LEU A 440 -2.84 -1.30 2.66
CA LEU A 440 -4.21 -1.55 3.10
C LEU A 440 -4.88 -0.25 3.49
N THR A 441 -6.21 -0.21 3.40
CA THR A 441 -7.01 0.97 3.80
C THR A 441 -7.56 0.80 5.21
N LEU A 442 -7.71 1.90 5.94
CA LEU A 442 -8.25 1.90 7.29
C LEU A 442 -9.78 1.77 7.21
N PRO A 443 -10.38 0.69 7.76
CA PRO A 443 -11.82 0.43 7.64
C PRO A 443 -12.67 1.61 8.11
N PHE A 444 -13.72 1.97 7.35
CA PHE A 444 -14.60 3.15 7.55
C PHE A 444 -13.97 4.54 7.42
N VAL A 445 -12.65 4.67 7.58
CA VAL A 445 -11.96 5.96 7.66
C VAL A 445 -11.34 6.36 6.33
N SER A 446 -10.52 5.49 5.72
CA SER A 446 -9.83 5.78 4.47
C SER A 446 -10.78 6.02 3.29
N HIS A 447 -10.34 6.82 2.34
CA HIS A 447 -11.01 6.96 1.06
C HIS A 447 -10.87 5.67 0.24
N GLY A 448 -12.01 5.09 -0.13
CA GLY A 448 -12.04 3.90 -0.97
C GLY A 448 -13.46 3.40 -1.17
N GLY A 449 -14.00 3.56 -2.40
CA GLY A 449 -15.38 3.19 -2.69
C GLY A 449 -15.70 1.72 -2.41
N THR A 450 -14.88 0.80 -2.93
CA THR A 450 -15.08 -0.64 -2.70
C THR A 450 -14.83 -1.05 -1.25
N ALA A 451 -13.75 -0.56 -0.64
CA ALA A 451 -13.41 -0.88 0.75
C ALA A 451 -14.51 -0.41 1.72
N LEU A 452 -15.00 0.83 1.57
CA LEU A 452 -16.10 1.36 2.38
C LEU A 452 -17.36 0.50 2.23
N MET A 453 -17.70 0.13 0.99
CA MET A 453 -18.85 -0.73 0.73
C MET A 453 -18.71 -2.10 1.41
N ILE A 454 -17.55 -2.75 1.29
CA ILE A 454 -17.29 -4.02 1.99
C ILE A 454 -17.38 -3.86 3.50
N ASN A 455 -16.84 -2.80 4.09
CA ASN A 455 -16.98 -2.53 5.53
C ASN A 455 -18.45 -2.44 5.97
N PHE A 456 -19.32 -1.82 5.16
CA PHE A 456 -20.76 -1.77 5.42
C PHE A 456 -21.44 -3.13 5.27
N ILE A 457 -21.04 -3.93 4.28
CA ILE A 457 -21.50 -5.32 4.12
C ILE A 457 -21.12 -6.14 5.36
N GLU A 458 -19.87 -6.08 5.80
CA GLU A 458 -19.38 -6.76 7.00
C GLU A 458 -20.17 -6.35 8.25
N LEU A 459 -20.35 -5.04 8.45
CA LEU A 459 -21.11 -4.50 9.58
C LEU A 459 -22.57 -5.00 9.58
N MET A 460 -23.21 -4.99 8.41
CA MET A 460 -24.59 -5.45 8.23
C MET A 460 -24.73 -6.95 8.47
N LEU A 461 -23.78 -7.76 7.96
CA LEU A 461 -23.75 -9.20 8.18
C LEU A 461 -23.55 -9.53 9.67
N MET A 462 -22.60 -8.87 10.34
CA MET A 462 -22.38 -9.04 11.79
C MET A 462 -23.63 -8.67 12.59
N TYR A 463 -24.29 -7.56 12.26
CA TYR A 463 -25.55 -7.17 12.90
C TYR A 463 -26.62 -8.26 12.75
N LYS A 464 -26.82 -8.79 11.54
CA LYS A 464 -27.84 -9.83 11.29
C LYS A 464 -27.54 -11.13 12.03
N ILE A 465 -26.28 -11.54 12.05
CA ILE A 465 -25.84 -12.73 12.80
C ILE A 465 -26.17 -12.59 14.29
N ILE A 466 -25.90 -11.41 14.88
CA ILE A 466 -26.11 -11.15 16.31
C ILE A 466 -27.59 -10.98 16.68
N GLN A 467 -28.42 -10.50 15.74
CA GLN A 467 -29.87 -10.40 15.93
C GLN A 467 -30.57 -11.76 15.80
N ASN A 468 -30.01 -12.68 15.02
CA ASN A 468 -30.54 -14.03 14.83
C ASN A 468 -30.17 -14.95 16.02
N ARG A 469 -30.74 -14.64 17.19
CA ARG A 469 -30.52 -15.33 18.47
C ARG A 469 -31.27 -16.66 18.61
#